data_AF-R7ANF6-F1
#
_entry.id   AF-R7ANF6-F1
#
_cell.length_a   1.000
_cell.length_b   1.000
_cell.length_c   1.000
_cell.angle_alpha   90.00
_cell.angle_beta   90.00
_cell.angle_gamma   90.00
#
_symmetry.space_group_name_H-M   'P 1'
#
loop_
_entity.id
_entity.type
_entity.pdbx_description
1 polymer ?
#
loop_
_entity_poly.entity_id
_entity_poly.type
_entity_poly.pdbx_seq_one_letter_code
_entity_poly.pdbx_strand_id
1 'polypeptide(L)'
;MHFKTLRKYTAAAAICIAAVSFAACSSGAGDSTDAADTDGYIEEESSTYAQLPESSQSRFSTEDMVFGKAVMGMTPEEVMAAVGAPDDDKTPAAESTPERVFTYNGADGTKSTLIFWSVNGSMKLCGVESTDPAKTFTRGTHAGMSAQDVRDKFYRDANCLNANVMSDDNATILGKFLYGSRTLDRLEEQKVKDPIEYGMINYNGNGDMESGGSILEYLSFQPPYKGEFASYSDDYSQLMYYTNAAGNVTRICWYYYPEVQ
;
A
#
# COMPACT_ATOMS: atom_id res chain seq x y z
N MET A 1 -33.59 -4.03 13.68
CA MET A 1 -33.52 -2.60 14.01
C MET A 1 -32.44 -1.99 13.12
N HIS A 2 -32.87 -1.28 12.07
CA HIS A 2 -32.12 -0.38 11.16
C HIS A 2 -30.70 -0.75 10.67
N PHE A 3 -30.64 -1.63 9.64
CA PHE A 3 -29.55 -1.68 8.65
C PHE A 3 -29.77 -0.58 7.59
N LYS A 4 -29.34 0.66 7.81
CA LYS A 4 -29.50 1.74 6.81
C LYS A 4 -28.32 2.71 6.59
N THR A 5 -27.14 2.47 7.14
CA THR A 5 -26.01 3.42 6.98
C THR A 5 -24.76 2.87 6.29
N LEU A 6 -24.71 1.57 5.97
CA LEU A 6 -23.54 0.92 5.38
C LEU A 6 -23.41 1.07 3.85
N ARG A 7 -23.99 2.12 3.25
CA ARG A 7 -24.15 2.23 1.78
C ARG A 7 -23.64 3.53 1.16
N LYS A 8 -22.85 4.34 1.86
CA LYS A 8 -22.39 5.64 1.34
C LYS A 8 -20.88 5.86 1.22
N TYR A 9 -20.02 4.98 1.73
CA TYR A 9 -18.56 5.21 1.67
C TYR A 9 -17.73 4.04 1.14
N THR A 10 -18.37 2.97 0.66
CA THR A 10 -17.70 1.85 -0.02
C THR A 10 -17.37 2.11 -1.50
N ALA A 11 -17.54 3.33 -2.00
CA ALA A 11 -17.36 3.65 -3.41
C ALA A 11 -15.95 4.14 -3.82
N ALA A 12 -15.01 4.36 -2.88
CA ALA A 12 -13.65 4.79 -3.21
C ALA A 12 -12.53 4.11 -2.41
N ALA A 13 -12.84 3.11 -1.56
CA ALA A 13 -11.84 2.16 -1.10
C ALA A 13 -11.78 1.02 -2.11
N ALA A 14 -11.14 1.26 -3.25
CA ALA A 14 -10.73 0.18 -4.13
C ALA A 14 -9.63 -0.62 -3.39
N ILE A 15 -10.06 -1.56 -2.55
CA ILE A 15 -9.24 -2.74 -2.27
C ILE A 15 -8.99 -3.36 -3.63
N CYS A 16 -7.78 -3.22 -4.16
CA CYS A 16 -7.35 -3.87 -5.39
C CYS A 16 -7.31 -5.39 -5.15
N ILE A 17 -8.47 -6.04 -5.15
CA ILE A 17 -8.57 -7.48 -5.38
C ILE A 17 -8.35 -7.66 -6.88
N ALA A 18 -7.13 -8.02 -7.28
CA ALA A 18 -6.84 -8.46 -8.63
C ALA A 18 -7.57 -9.80 -8.88
N ALA A 19 -8.77 -9.73 -9.46
CA ALA A 19 -9.46 -10.91 -9.97
C ALA A 19 -8.75 -11.38 -11.25
N VAL A 20 -7.95 -12.43 -11.18
CA VAL A 20 -7.43 -13.12 -12.36
C VAL A 20 -8.39 -14.24 -12.75
N SER A 21 -9.14 -14.02 -13.83
CA SER A 21 -9.90 -15.05 -14.51
C SER A 21 -8.94 -15.98 -15.26
N PHE A 22 -8.84 -17.23 -14.82
CA PHE A 22 -8.17 -18.29 -15.57
C PHE A 22 -8.99 -18.61 -16.83
N ALA A 23 -8.56 -18.10 -17.98
CA ALA A 23 -8.96 -18.65 -19.27
C ALA A 23 -8.18 -19.95 -19.49
N ALA A 24 -8.85 -21.07 -19.30
CA ALA A 24 -8.34 -22.38 -19.65
C ALA A 24 -8.16 -22.47 -21.18
N CYS A 25 -6.91 -22.49 -21.64
CA CYS A 25 -6.58 -22.97 -22.97
C CYS A 25 -6.23 -24.46 -22.88
N SER A 26 -7.17 -25.27 -23.37
CA SER A 26 -7.01 -26.70 -23.61
C SER A 26 -6.08 -26.96 -24.81
N SER A 27 -5.03 -27.73 -24.59
CA SER A 27 -4.37 -28.62 -25.54
C SER A 27 -3.58 -29.62 -24.69
N GLY A 28 -3.69 -30.93 -24.73
CA GLY A 28 -4.19 -31.84 -25.75
C GLY A 28 -3.25 -33.06 -25.69
N ALA A 29 -3.74 -34.14 -25.06
CA ALA A 29 -3.34 -35.56 -25.14
C ALA A 29 -1.84 -35.97 -25.16
N GLY A 30 -1.47 -36.80 -24.17
CA GLY A 30 -0.30 -37.68 -24.20
C GLY A 30 -0.40 -38.71 -23.07
N ASP A 31 -0.15 -39.96 -23.40
CA ASP A 31 -0.65 -41.19 -22.76
C ASP A 31 -0.02 -41.56 -21.40
N SER A 32 -0.73 -42.45 -20.71
CA SER A 32 -0.45 -43.09 -19.42
C SER A 32 0.92 -43.78 -19.28
N THR A 33 1.48 -43.80 -18.06
CA THR A 33 2.03 -45.01 -17.42
C THR A 33 2.45 -44.74 -15.96
N ASP A 34 1.95 -45.62 -15.09
CA ASP A 34 2.43 -46.09 -13.79
C ASP A 34 2.84 -45.11 -12.68
N ALA A 35 1.95 -45.07 -11.68
CA ALA A 35 2.19 -44.61 -10.33
C ALA A 35 3.29 -45.44 -9.64
N ALA A 36 4.27 -44.74 -9.08
CA ALA A 36 5.02 -45.21 -7.93
C ALA A 36 4.78 -44.19 -6.81
N ASP A 37 4.00 -44.58 -5.81
CA ASP A 37 3.89 -43.91 -4.51
C ASP A 37 5.30 -43.79 -3.94
N THR A 38 5.88 -42.61 -4.07
CA THR A 38 7.00 -42.18 -3.26
C THR A 38 6.43 -41.06 -2.42
N ASP A 39 6.14 -41.33 -1.15
CA ASP A 39 5.87 -40.33 -0.12
C ASP A 39 7.14 -39.47 0.04
N GLY A 40 7.39 -38.63 -0.95
CA GLY A 40 8.35 -37.55 -0.90
C GLY A 40 7.72 -36.46 -0.06
N TYR A 41 7.90 -36.53 1.25
CA TYR A 41 8.02 -35.30 2.02
C TYR A 41 9.11 -34.48 1.33
N ILE A 42 8.71 -33.49 0.54
CA ILE A 42 9.59 -32.40 0.17
C ILE A 42 9.80 -31.67 1.49
N GLU A 43 10.92 -31.91 2.16
CA GLU A 43 11.44 -30.92 3.09
C GLU A 43 11.63 -29.66 2.25
N GLU A 44 10.70 -28.71 2.36
CA GLU A 44 10.98 -27.34 1.93
C GLU A 44 12.16 -26.90 2.78
N GLU A 45 13.35 -26.84 2.18
CA GLU A 45 14.46 -26.07 2.74
C GLU A 45 13.94 -24.65 2.93
N SER A 46 13.51 -24.33 4.16
CA SER A 46 13.27 -22.95 4.56
C SER A 46 14.63 -22.28 4.53
N SER A 47 15.02 -21.74 3.39
CA SER A 47 16.24 -20.94 3.29
C SER A 47 16.05 -19.74 4.22
N THR A 48 16.72 -19.80 5.36
CA THR A 48 16.73 -18.70 6.32
C THR A 48 17.70 -17.66 5.77
N TYR A 49 17.18 -16.45 5.52
CA TYR A 49 17.99 -15.34 5.06
C TYR A 49 18.94 -14.90 6.18
N ALA A 50 20.15 -14.45 5.82
CA ALA A 50 21.05 -13.83 6.78
C ALA A 50 20.39 -12.58 7.40
N GLN A 51 20.67 -12.34 8.68
CA GLN A 51 20.26 -11.09 9.32
C GLN A 51 20.97 -9.90 8.67
N LEU A 52 20.23 -8.80 8.52
CA LEU A 52 20.75 -7.55 8.00
C LEU A 52 21.34 -6.70 9.14
N PRO A 53 22.29 -5.79 8.86
CA PRO A 53 22.81 -4.84 9.85
C PRO A 53 21.68 -4.01 10.48
N GLU A 54 21.81 -3.52 11.71
CA GLU A 54 20.76 -2.70 12.32
C GLU A 54 20.42 -1.45 11.48
N SER A 55 19.13 -1.15 11.31
CA SER A 55 18.69 0.03 10.56
C SER A 55 18.80 1.28 11.43
N SER A 56 19.37 2.34 10.87
CA SER A 56 19.43 3.67 11.48
C SER A 56 18.34 4.63 10.99
N GLN A 57 17.44 4.16 10.13
CA GLN A 57 16.35 4.95 9.59
C GLN A 57 15.20 5.06 10.58
N SER A 58 14.35 6.09 10.41
CA SER A 58 13.09 6.20 11.16
C SER A 58 11.99 5.33 10.55
N ARG A 59 11.02 4.93 11.38
CA ARG A 59 9.76 4.32 10.90
C ARG A 59 9.00 5.31 10.02
N PHE A 60 8.12 4.78 9.19
CA PHE A 60 7.19 5.59 8.42
C PHE A 60 6.20 6.30 9.36
N SER A 61 5.85 7.54 9.04
CA SER A 61 4.85 8.33 9.76
C SER A 61 3.98 9.15 8.80
N THR A 62 2.95 9.80 9.32
CA THR A 62 2.12 10.73 8.54
C THR A 62 2.92 11.89 7.94
N GLU A 63 4.06 12.27 8.53
CA GLU A 63 4.95 13.31 7.98
C GLU A 63 5.63 12.89 6.66
N ASP A 64 5.66 11.59 6.36
CA ASP A 64 6.18 11.04 5.10
C ASP A 64 5.17 11.16 3.94
N MET A 65 3.97 11.71 4.14
CA MET A 65 2.96 11.94 3.10
C MET A 65 3.32 13.16 2.23
N VAL A 66 4.36 13.00 1.41
CA VAL A 66 4.99 14.07 0.61
C VAL A 66 5.05 13.70 -0.87
N PHE A 67 4.68 14.65 -1.74
CA PHE A 67 4.86 14.63 -3.19
C PHE A 67 5.52 15.93 -3.65
N GLY A 68 6.81 15.87 -3.98
CA GLY A 68 7.64 17.03 -4.27
C GLY A 68 7.65 18.00 -3.09
N LYS A 69 7.00 19.15 -3.26
CA LYS A 69 6.79 20.15 -2.19
C LYS A 69 5.38 20.14 -1.61
N ALA A 70 4.46 19.38 -2.20
CA ALA A 70 3.13 19.20 -1.67
C ALA A 70 3.18 18.20 -0.51
N VAL A 71 2.52 18.53 0.59
CA VAL A 71 2.39 17.67 1.77
C VAL A 71 0.93 17.45 2.08
N MET A 72 0.61 16.32 2.72
CA MET A 72 -0.75 16.02 3.18
C MET A 72 -1.38 17.21 3.93
N GLY A 73 -2.67 17.44 3.68
CA GLY A 73 -3.43 18.49 4.38
C GLY A 73 -3.36 19.87 3.72
N MET A 74 -2.54 20.05 2.68
CA MET A 74 -2.54 21.27 1.86
C MET A 74 -3.87 21.43 1.10
N THR A 75 -4.32 22.67 0.92
CA THR A 75 -5.45 22.98 0.02
C THR A 75 -5.03 22.81 -1.44
N PRO A 76 -6.00 22.69 -2.38
CA PRO A 76 -5.68 22.68 -3.81
C PRO A 76 -4.82 23.87 -4.26
N GLU A 77 -5.07 25.06 -3.72
CA GLU A 77 -4.32 26.28 -4.05
C GLU A 77 -2.88 26.24 -3.52
N GLU A 78 -2.68 25.73 -2.31
CA GLU A 78 -1.35 25.49 -1.73
C GLU A 78 -0.57 24.46 -2.55
N VAL A 79 -1.23 23.39 -2.99
CA VAL A 79 -0.63 22.38 -3.88
C VAL A 79 -0.22 23.01 -5.21
N MET A 80 -1.09 23.77 -5.86
CA MET A 80 -0.75 24.45 -7.12
C MET A 80 0.45 25.39 -6.96
N ALA A 81 0.54 26.10 -5.83
CA ALA A 81 1.70 26.93 -5.53
C ALA A 81 2.98 26.12 -5.29
N ALA A 82 2.86 24.91 -4.71
CA ALA A 82 3.98 24.05 -4.36
C ALA A 82 4.55 23.27 -5.56
N VAL A 83 3.68 22.70 -6.42
CA VAL A 83 4.06 21.78 -7.49
C VAL A 83 3.63 22.20 -8.90
N GLY A 84 2.98 23.37 -9.02
CA GLY A 84 2.53 23.94 -10.29
C GLY A 84 1.06 23.66 -10.61
N ALA A 85 0.55 24.32 -11.66
CA ALA A 85 -0.81 24.09 -12.15
C ALA A 85 -0.95 22.68 -12.75
N PRO A 86 -2.06 21.97 -12.49
CA PRO A 86 -2.31 20.66 -13.09
C PRO A 86 -2.67 20.78 -14.58
N ASP A 87 -2.46 19.69 -15.32
CA ASP A 87 -2.91 19.58 -16.71
C ASP A 87 -4.42 19.33 -16.80
N ASP A 88 -5.01 18.67 -15.80
CA ASP A 88 -6.45 18.45 -15.66
C ASP A 88 -6.88 18.64 -14.20
N ASP A 89 -7.97 19.38 -14.00
CA ASP A 89 -8.57 19.68 -12.70
C ASP A 89 -10.03 19.24 -12.72
N LYS A 90 -10.26 18.02 -12.22
CA LYS A 90 -11.59 17.46 -12.07
C LYS A 90 -12.14 17.83 -10.72
N THR A 91 -12.93 18.89 -10.69
CA THR A 91 -13.78 19.22 -9.55
C THR A 91 -15.19 18.65 -9.81
N PRO A 92 -15.73 17.78 -8.94
CA PRO A 92 -17.03 17.16 -9.17
C PRO A 92 -18.14 18.20 -9.12
N ALA A 93 -19.19 17.96 -9.91
CA ALA A 93 -20.45 18.69 -9.77
C ALA A 93 -21.04 18.39 -8.38
N ALA A 94 -21.71 19.37 -7.78
CA ALA A 94 -22.06 19.48 -6.36
C ALA A 94 -22.87 18.33 -5.69
N GLU A 95 -23.15 17.20 -6.36
CA GLU A 95 -24.06 16.15 -5.88
C GLU A 95 -23.46 14.74 -5.71
N SER A 96 -22.16 14.54 -5.96
CA SER A 96 -21.45 13.30 -5.59
C SER A 96 -20.25 13.60 -4.70
N THR A 97 -19.86 12.63 -3.86
CA THR A 97 -18.74 12.66 -2.89
C THR A 97 -17.67 13.71 -3.23
N PRO A 98 -17.37 14.65 -2.32
CA PRO A 98 -16.60 15.85 -2.64
C PRO A 98 -15.12 15.51 -2.79
N GLU A 99 -14.76 14.98 -3.95
CA GLU A 99 -13.42 14.56 -4.34
C GLU A 99 -12.94 15.45 -5.50
N ARG A 100 -11.99 16.37 -5.27
CA ARG A 100 -11.31 17.08 -6.37
C ARG A 100 -10.06 16.30 -6.75
N VAL A 101 -9.76 16.22 -8.05
CA VAL A 101 -8.62 15.46 -8.56
C VAL A 101 -7.80 16.31 -9.51
N PHE A 102 -6.51 16.44 -9.21
CA PHE A 102 -5.52 17.03 -10.10
C PHE A 102 -4.76 15.95 -10.83
N THR A 103 -4.56 16.12 -12.14
CA THR A 103 -3.69 15.26 -12.94
C THR A 103 -2.53 16.07 -13.50
N TYR A 104 -1.33 15.51 -13.38
CA TYR A 104 -0.09 15.99 -13.98
C TYR A 104 0.44 14.92 -14.92
N ASN A 105 0.52 15.22 -16.21
CA ASN A 105 1.03 14.32 -17.23
C ASN A 105 2.57 14.39 -17.23
N GLY A 106 3.20 13.22 -17.12
CA GLY A 106 4.64 13.08 -17.26
C GLY A 106 5.04 12.70 -18.69
N ALA A 107 6.33 12.46 -18.88
CA ALA A 107 6.85 11.92 -20.13
C ALA A 107 6.37 10.47 -20.34
N ASP A 108 6.36 10.03 -21.61
CA ASP A 108 6.12 8.63 -22.00
C ASP A 108 4.81 8.02 -21.44
N GLY A 109 3.78 8.86 -21.28
CA GLY A 109 2.46 8.43 -20.79
C GLY A 109 2.40 8.16 -19.28
N THR A 110 3.44 8.51 -18.53
CA THR A 110 3.40 8.51 -17.07
C THR A 110 2.48 9.62 -16.54
N LYS A 111 2.00 9.47 -15.30
CA LYS A 111 1.06 10.42 -14.71
C LYS A 111 1.21 10.49 -13.20
N SER A 112 0.87 11.64 -12.64
CA SER A 112 0.65 11.83 -11.21
C SER A 112 -0.76 12.34 -10.97
N THR A 113 -1.48 11.72 -10.04
CA THR A 113 -2.83 12.09 -9.64
C THR A 113 -2.79 12.52 -8.17
N LEU A 114 -3.28 13.71 -7.87
CA LEU A 114 -3.41 14.24 -6.52
C LEU A 114 -4.90 14.31 -6.17
N ILE A 115 -5.28 13.68 -5.07
CA ILE A 115 -6.66 13.46 -4.65
C ILE A 115 -6.95 14.30 -3.42
N PHE A 116 -8.03 15.07 -3.47
CA PHE A 116 -8.45 15.96 -2.41
C PHE A 116 -9.81 15.55 -1.88
N TRP A 117 -9.95 15.44 -0.57
CA TRP A 117 -11.22 15.18 0.11
C TRP A 117 -11.59 16.31 1.05
N SER A 118 -12.88 16.42 1.35
CA SER A 118 -13.37 17.36 2.37
C SER A 118 -12.97 16.87 3.77
N VAL A 119 -12.10 17.61 4.43
CA VAL A 119 -11.72 17.41 5.84
C VAL A 119 -12.15 18.65 6.61
N ASN A 120 -13.06 18.49 7.58
CA ASN A 120 -13.64 19.58 8.37
C ASN A 120 -14.18 20.73 7.50
N GLY A 121 -14.86 20.39 6.40
CA GLY A 121 -15.47 21.35 5.47
C GLY A 121 -14.51 22.04 4.50
N SER A 122 -13.23 21.63 4.46
CA SER A 122 -12.22 22.18 3.53
C SER A 122 -11.63 21.08 2.65
N MET A 123 -11.44 21.36 1.35
CA MET A 123 -10.72 20.44 0.45
C MET A 123 -9.25 20.36 0.85
N LYS A 124 -8.79 19.15 1.21
CA LYS A 124 -7.41 18.89 1.62
C LYS A 124 -6.81 17.75 0.81
N LEU A 125 -5.53 17.85 0.49
CA LEU A 125 -4.77 16.79 -0.17
C LEU A 125 -4.71 15.57 0.76
N CYS A 126 -5.31 14.47 0.31
CA CYS A 126 -5.43 13.24 1.08
C CYS A 126 -4.86 12.02 0.34
N GLY A 127 -4.57 12.13 -0.96
CA GLY A 127 -3.98 11.02 -1.69
C GLY A 127 -3.11 11.47 -2.84
N VAL A 128 -2.11 10.65 -3.14
CA VAL A 128 -1.27 10.80 -4.32
C VAL A 128 -1.01 9.44 -4.93
N GLU A 129 -1.10 9.37 -6.25
CA GLU A 129 -0.59 8.25 -7.05
C GLU A 129 0.35 8.79 -8.12
N SER A 130 1.48 8.15 -8.34
CA SER A 130 2.39 8.54 -9.43
C SER A 130 3.11 7.36 -10.04
N THR A 131 3.17 7.35 -11.37
CA THR A 131 4.06 6.51 -12.17
C THR A 131 5.19 7.32 -12.81
N ASP A 132 5.25 8.62 -12.55
CA ASP A 132 6.21 9.53 -13.18
C ASP A 132 7.56 9.50 -12.42
N PRO A 133 8.64 8.99 -13.03
CA PRO A 133 9.95 8.91 -12.39
C PRO A 133 10.59 10.29 -12.16
N ALA A 134 10.09 11.35 -12.81
CA ALA A 134 10.56 12.71 -12.58
C ALA A 134 10.00 13.31 -11.28
N LYS A 135 9.03 12.66 -10.63
CA LYS A 135 8.42 13.12 -9.38
C LYS A 135 9.03 12.41 -8.18
N THR A 136 9.42 13.20 -7.19
CA THR A 136 10.01 12.72 -5.95
C THR A 136 8.98 12.67 -4.84
N PHE A 137 9.00 11.62 -4.04
CA PHE A 137 8.25 11.43 -2.81
C PHE A 137 9.17 11.63 -1.61
N THR A 138 8.65 11.36 -0.41
CA THR A 138 9.43 11.36 0.82
C THR A 138 10.76 10.62 0.68
N ARG A 139 11.77 11.08 1.43
CA ARG A 139 13.12 10.50 1.49
C ARG A 139 13.82 10.36 0.13
N GLY A 140 13.42 11.19 -0.84
CA GLY A 140 13.96 11.19 -2.20
C GLY A 140 13.52 10.00 -3.04
N THR A 141 12.48 9.27 -2.63
CA THR A 141 12.01 8.09 -3.34
C THR A 141 11.28 8.47 -4.63
N HIS A 142 11.37 7.66 -5.69
CA HIS A 142 10.68 7.91 -6.97
C HIS A 142 10.46 6.60 -7.74
N ALA A 143 9.57 6.63 -8.74
CA ALA A 143 9.38 5.51 -9.65
C ALA A 143 10.68 5.23 -10.42
N GLY A 144 11.00 3.96 -10.63
CA GLY A 144 12.24 3.49 -11.26
C GLY A 144 13.35 3.09 -10.29
N MET A 145 13.25 3.45 -8.99
CA MET A 145 14.20 2.94 -7.99
C MET A 145 14.00 1.44 -7.74
N SER A 146 15.05 0.76 -7.27
CA SER A 146 14.89 -0.62 -6.81
C SER A 146 14.13 -0.69 -5.48
N ALA A 147 13.41 -1.78 -5.26
CA ALA A 147 12.72 -2.07 -4.02
C ALA A 147 13.69 -2.11 -2.83
N GLN A 148 14.91 -2.58 -3.05
CA GLN A 148 15.97 -2.57 -2.03
C GLN A 148 16.33 -1.14 -1.63
N ASP A 149 16.59 -0.26 -2.60
CA ASP A 149 16.95 1.13 -2.32
C ASP A 149 15.83 1.85 -1.56
N VAL A 150 14.56 1.56 -1.88
CA VAL A 150 13.41 2.07 -1.11
C VAL A 150 13.45 1.54 0.33
N ARG A 151 13.58 0.23 0.54
CA ARG A 151 13.63 -0.37 1.89
C ARG A 151 14.74 0.24 2.74
N ASP A 152 15.88 0.53 2.14
CA ASP A 152 17.02 1.14 2.82
C ASP A 152 16.78 2.61 3.24
N LYS A 153 15.70 3.25 2.76
CA LYS A 153 15.25 4.57 3.24
C LYS A 153 14.35 4.51 4.47
N PHE A 154 13.84 3.34 4.85
CA PHE A 154 12.91 3.19 5.97
C PHE A 154 13.48 2.28 7.07
N TYR A 155 12.96 2.45 8.28
CA TYR A 155 13.30 1.52 9.36
C TYR A 155 12.90 0.10 8.98
N ARG A 156 13.72 -0.87 9.40
CA ARG A 156 13.44 -2.30 9.29
C ARG A 156 14.25 -3.08 10.32
N ASP A 157 13.63 -4.08 10.91
CA ASP A 157 14.26 -4.99 11.86
C ASP A 157 15.36 -5.82 11.17
N ALA A 158 16.40 -6.21 11.91
CA ALA A 158 17.52 -6.97 11.36
C ALA A 158 17.09 -8.31 10.74
N ASN A 159 16.05 -8.94 11.28
CA ASN A 159 15.56 -10.25 10.83
C ASN A 159 14.35 -10.16 9.87
N CYS A 160 14.09 -9.00 9.27
CA CYS A 160 12.86 -8.77 8.49
C CYS A 160 12.65 -9.75 7.32
N LEU A 161 13.71 -10.21 6.67
CA LEU A 161 13.62 -11.17 5.56
C LEU A 161 13.17 -12.58 6.00
N ASN A 162 13.09 -12.84 7.30
CA ASN A 162 12.54 -14.08 7.87
C ASN A 162 11.23 -13.86 8.64
N ALA A 163 10.72 -12.64 8.71
CA ALA A 163 9.54 -12.30 9.50
C ALA A 163 8.26 -12.45 8.65
N ASN A 164 7.82 -13.69 8.43
CA ASN A 164 6.65 -13.96 7.58
C ASN A 164 5.36 -13.34 8.14
N VAL A 165 4.56 -12.80 7.23
CA VAL A 165 3.14 -12.50 7.43
C VAL A 165 2.35 -13.68 6.90
N MET A 166 1.57 -14.34 7.74
CA MET A 166 0.78 -15.52 7.37
C MET A 166 -0.68 -15.15 7.15
N SER A 167 -1.40 -15.93 6.35
CA SER A 167 -2.86 -15.92 6.30
C SER A 167 -3.47 -16.34 7.65
N ASP A 168 -4.74 -16.00 7.87
CA ASP A 168 -5.47 -16.31 9.12
C ASP A 168 -5.45 -17.81 9.49
N ASP A 169 -5.45 -18.68 8.48
CA ASP A 169 -5.40 -20.15 8.64
C ASP A 169 -3.96 -20.70 8.74
N ASN A 170 -2.95 -19.82 8.72
CA ASN A 170 -1.52 -20.11 8.67
C ASN A 170 -1.08 -20.96 7.46
N ALA A 171 -1.89 -21.03 6.40
CA ALA A 171 -1.58 -21.86 5.23
C ALA A 171 -0.68 -21.17 4.19
N THR A 172 -0.68 -19.83 4.14
CA THR A 172 0.00 -19.07 3.07
C THR A 172 0.87 -17.95 3.65
N ILE A 173 2.06 -17.77 3.10
CA ILE A 173 2.88 -16.58 3.35
C ILE A 173 2.38 -15.46 2.45
N LEU A 174 1.82 -14.42 3.07
CA LEU A 174 1.28 -13.22 2.39
C LEU A 174 2.37 -12.17 2.14
N GLY A 175 3.46 -12.24 2.88
CA GLY A 175 4.53 -11.27 2.81
C GLY A 175 5.52 -11.42 3.95
N LYS A 176 6.30 -10.36 4.18
CA LYS A 176 7.27 -10.27 5.27
C LYS A 176 7.23 -8.91 5.95
N PHE A 177 7.16 -8.86 7.27
CA PHE A 177 7.30 -7.61 8.01
C PHE A 177 8.73 -7.08 7.89
N LEU A 178 8.85 -5.84 7.43
CA LEU A 178 10.04 -5.01 7.61
C LEU A 178 10.17 -4.62 9.07
N TYR A 179 9.06 -4.25 9.70
CA TYR A 179 8.90 -4.07 11.15
C TYR A 179 7.42 -4.13 11.49
N GLY A 180 7.12 -4.23 12.78
CA GLY A 180 5.75 -4.39 13.27
C GLY A 180 5.37 -5.86 13.40
N SER A 181 4.12 -6.11 13.75
CA SER A 181 3.64 -7.47 14.09
C SER A 181 2.19 -7.73 13.73
N ARG A 182 1.52 -6.76 13.08
CA ARG A 182 0.10 -6.83 12.72
C ARG A 182 -0.18 -5.93 11.53
N THR A 183 -1.15 -6.33 10.72
CA THR A 183 -1.77 -5.50 9.68
C THR A 183 -3.08 -4.92 10.21
N LEU A 184 -3.79 -4.15 9.38
CA LEU A 184 -5.15 -3.71 9.69
C LEU A 184 -6.21 -4.80 9.49
N ASP A 185 -5.82 -5.98 9.01
CA ASP A 185 -6.76 -7.09 8.86
C ASP A 185 -7.38 -7.43 10.21
N ARG A 186 -8.72 -7.48 10.22
CA ARG A 186 -9.52 -7.75 11.43
C ARG A 186 -9.24 -6.76 12.57
N LEU A 187 -8.87 -5.51 12.27
CA LEU A 187 -8.60 -4.44 13.24
C LEU A 187 -9.59 -4.40 14.42
N GLU A 188 -10.90 -4.44 14.11
CA GLU A 188 -11.96 -4.36 15.12
C GLU A 188 -11.97 -5.53 16.11
N GLU A 189 -11.46 -6.69 15.72
CA GLU A 189 -11.34 -7.87 16.59
C GLU A 189 -10.12 -7.77 17.52
N GLN A 190 -9.09 -7.04 17.11
CA GLN A 190 -7.81 -6.95 17.83
C GLN A 190 -7.87 -6.07 19.07
N LYS A 191 -8.85 -5.17 19.19
CA LYS A 191 -9.04 -4.25 20.35
C LYS A 191 -7.76 -3.52 20.76
N VAL A 192 -7.13 -2.85 19.79
CA VAL A 192 -5.81 -2.21 19.98
C VAL A 192 -5.95 -0.82 20.59
N LYS A 193 -5.10 -0.49 21.57
CA LYS A 193 -4.98 0.86 22.16
C LYS A 193 -3.65 1.54 21.87
N ASP A 194 -2.62 0.75 21.59
CA ASP A 194 -1.29 1.24 21.23
C ASP A 194 -1.22 1.59 19.74
N PRO A 195 -0.24 2.41 19.29
CA PRO A 195 -0.02 2.66 17.87
C PRO A 195 0.07 1.38 17.03
N ILE A 196 -0.52 1.41 15.84
CA ILE A 196 -0.34 0.38 14.83
C ILE A 196 0.59 0.94 13.76
N GLU A 197 1.80 0.42 13.71
CA GLU A 197 2.82 0.79 12.74
C GLU A 197 3.46 -0.46 12.17
N TYR A 198 3.56 -0.53 10.85
CA TYR A 198 4.32 -1.57 10.20
C TYR A 198 4.90 -1.09 8.88
N GLY A 199 5.95 -1.78 8.46
CA GLY A 199 6.40 -1.82 7.08
C GLY A 199 6.38 -3.28 6.66
N MET A 200 6.00 -3.60 5.43
CA MET A 200 5.98 -4.96 4.93
C MET A 200 6.30 -5.05 3.45
N ILE A 201 6.87 -6.18 3.06
CA ILE A 201 6.92 -6.65 1.68
C ILE A 201 5.66 -7.51 1.48
N ASN A 202 4.66 -6.98 0.81
CA ASN A 202 3.42 -7.66 0.49
C ASN A 202 3.56 -8.35 -0.87
N TYR A 203 3.34 -9.67 -0.91
CA TYR A 203 3.51 -10.45 -2.14
C TYR A 203 2.33 -10.32 -3.10
N ASN A 204 1.30 -9.54 -2.75
CA ASN A 204 0.15 -9.25 -3.61
C ASN A 204 -0.53 -10.54 -4.14
N GLY A 205 -0.54 -11.61 -3.32
CA GLY A 205 -1.10 -12.91 -3.67
C GLY A 205 -0.18 -13.80 -4.54
N ASN A 206 1.04 -13.37 -4.88
CA ASN A 206 1.97 -14.15 -5.70
C ASN A 206 2.74 -15.24 -4.93
N GLY A 207 2.50 -15.40 -3.63
CA GLY A 207 3.09 -16.44 -2.77
C GLY A 207 4.55 -16.21 -2.37
N ASP A 208 5.34 -15.48 -3.17
CA ASP A 208 6.72 -15.13 -2.85
C ASP A 208 7.16 -13.74 -3.39
N MET A 209 8.39 -13.34 -3.05
CA MET A 209 8.97 -12.04 -3.43
C MET A 209 9.46 -11.98 -4.90
N GLU A 210 9.71 -13.13 -5.53
CA GLU A 210 10.41 -13.28 -6.81
C GLU A 210 9.46 -13.48 -8.00
N SER A 211 8.22 -13.94 -7.74
CA SER A 211 7.35 -14.54 -8.76
C SER A 211 6.37 -13.59 -9.46
N GLY A 212 6.23 -12.33 -9.04
CA GLY A 212 5.19 -11.46 -9.66
C GLY A 212 5.17 -9.97 -9.33
N GLY A 213 6.28 -9.44 -8.80
CA GLY A 213 6.28 -8.09 -8.24
C GLY A 213 5.59 -8.05 -6.87
N SER A 214 6.11 -7.21 -6.00
CA SER A 214 5.64 -7.02 -4.62
C SER A 214 5.20 -5.58 -4.38
N ILE A 215 4.52 -5.35 -3.27
CA ILE A 215 4.21 -4.00 -2.78
C ILE A 215 5.01 -3.80 -1.50
N LEU A 216 5.84 -2.75 -1.45
CA LEU A 216 6.36 -2.28 -0.17
C LEU A 216 5.30 -1.40 0.46
N GLU A 217 4.70 -1.86 1.54
CA GLU A 217 3.58 -1.22 2.20
C GLU A 217 4.01 -0.74 3.58
N TYR A 218 3.73 0.53 3.88
CA TYR A 218 4.00 1.16 5.16
C TYR A 218 2.73 1.79 5.71
N LEU A 219 2.53 1.64 7.01
CA LEU A 219 1.34 2.13 7.69
C LEU A 219 1.69 2.79 9.01
N SER A 220 0.99 3.89 9.31
CA SER A 220 1.05 4.61 10.58
C SER A 220 -0.37 4.91 11.03
N PHE A 221 -0.74 4.38 12.21
CA PHE A 221 -2.04 4.55 12.83
C PHE A 221 -1.87 4.90 14.31
N GLN A 222 -1.97 6.19 14.61
CA GLN A 222 -1.59 6.73 15.90
C GLN A 222 -2.81 7.06 16.77
N PRO A 223 -2.76 6.81 18.08
CA PRO A 223 -3.70 7.38 19.04
C PRO A 223 -3.49 8.90 19.21
N PRO A 224 -4.44 9.65 19.80
CA PRO A 224 -5.67 9.17 20.42
C PRO A 224 -6.71 8.70 19.40
N TYR A 225 -7.25 7.51 19.61
CA TYR A 225 -8.40 7.02 18.87
C TYR A 225 -9.68 7.71 19.35
N LYS A 226 -10.63 7.90 18.43
CA LYS A 226 -11.97 8.47 18.64
C LYS A 226 -12.81 7.57 19.53
N GLY A 227 -12.60 6.26 19.42
CA GLY A 227 -13.18 5.24 20.28
C GLY A 227 -12.23 4.80 21.40
N GLU A 228 -12.65 3.79 22.17
CA GLU A 228 -11.77 3.14 23.17
C GLU A 228 -10.61 2.38 22.52
N PHE A 229 -10.82 1.88 21.29
CA PHE A 229 -9.87 1.09 20.52
C PHE A 229 -9.76 1.67 19.11
N ALA A 230 -8.65 1.38 18.44
CA ALA A 230 -8.45 1.69 17.03
C ALA A 230 -9.59 1.09 16.18
N SER A 231 -10.09 1.87 15.22
CA SER A 231 -11.18 1.49 14.31
C SER A 231 -10.98 2.11 12.94
N TYR A 232 -11.72 1.64 11.91
CA TYR A 232 -11.69 2.27 10.58
C TYR A 232 -12.31 3.67 10.53
N SER A 233 -12.91 4.12 11.65
CA SER A 233 -13.30 5.51 11.85
C SER A 233 -12.13 6.39 12.27
N ASP A 234 -10.99 5.85 12.67
CA ASP A 234 -9.83 6.65 13.05
C ASP A 234 -8.97 7.01 11.84
N ASP A 235 -8.23 8.12 11.97
CA ASP A 235 -7.40 8.61 10.88
C ASP A 235 -6.09 7.81 10.81
N TYR A 236 -5.71 7.36 9.62
CA TYR A 236 -4.45 6.63 9.41
C TYR A 236 -3.80 6.98 8.07
N SER A 237 -2.51 6.67 7.95
CA SER A 237 -1.70 6.94 6.76
C SER A 237 -1.12 5.65 6.20
N GLN A 238 -1.10 5.53 4.88
CA GLN A 238 -0.53 4.40 4.16
C GLN A 238 0.34 4.90 3.01
N LEU A 239 1.50 4.28 2.81
CA LEU A 239 2.42 4.51 1.70
C LEU A 239 2.75 3.18 1.04
N MET A 240 2.61 3.10 -0.27
CA MET A 240 2.83 1.88 -1.05
C MET A 240 3.73 2.13 -2.25
N TYR A 241 4.67 1.22 -2.46
CA TYR A 241 5.52 1.15 -3.64
C TYR A 241 5.22 -0.15 -4.39
N TYR A 242 4.59 -0.05 -5.55
CA TYR A 242 4.35 -1.20 -6.42
C TYR A 242 5.61 -1.49 -7.22
N THR A 243 6.02 -2.75 -7.26
CA THR A 243 7.23 -3.19 -7.96
C THR A 243 6.88 -4.16 -9.08
N ASN A 244 7.70 -4.17 -10.13
CA ASN A 244 7.63 -5.21 -11.15
C ASN A 244 8.47 -6.44 -10.76
N ALA A 245 8.45 -7.48 -11.58
CA ALA A 245 9.23 -8.70 -11.36
C ALA A 245 10.76 -8.47 -11.34
N ALA A 246 11.26 -7.37 -11.89
CA ALA A 246 12.67 -7.00 -11.80
C ALA A 246 13.00 -6.29 -10.47
N GLY A 247 12.03 -6.13 -9.57
CA GLY A 247 12.20 -5.44 -8.29
C GLY A 247 12.26 -3.92 -8.41
N ASN A 248 11.88 -3.33 -9.55
CA ASN A 248 11.87 -1.88 -9.72
C ASN A 248 10.49 -1.31 -9.41
N VAL A 249 10.45 -0.18 -8.71
CA VAL A 249 9.22 0.57 -8.42
C VAL A 249 8.62 1.09 -9.72
N THR A 250 7.36 0.77 -9.98
CA THR A 250 6.61 1.23 -11.16
C THR A 250 5.55 2.27 -10.80
N ARG A 251 5.08 2.25 -9.55
CA ARG A 251 4.10 3.20 -9.03
C ARG A 251 4.32 3.43 -7.55
N ILE A 252 4.16 4.67 -7.12
CA ILE A 252 4.12 5.06 -5.71
C ILE A 252 2.74 5.63 -5.43
N CYS A 253 2.15 5.25 -4.32
CA CYS A 253 1.00 5.96 -3.81
C CYS A 253 1.06 6.15 -2.31
N TRP A 254 0.44 7.22 -1.85
CA TRP A 254 0.12 7.36 -0.44
C TRP A 254 -1.29 7.88 -0.27
N TYR A 255 -1.91 7.46 0.82
CA TYR A 255 -3.22 7.92 1.22
C TYR A 255 -3.21 8.24 2.71
N TYR A 256 -3.77 9.39 3.02
CA TYR A 256 -4.28 9.73 4.35
C TYR A 256 -5.77 9.48 4.33
N TYR A 257 -6.28 8.68 5.26
CA TYR A 257 -7.70 8.38 5.40
C TYR A 257 -8.28 9.22 6.54
N PRO A 258 -8.71 10.46 6.27
CA PRO A 258 -9.46 11.23 7.25
C PRO A 258 -10.86 10.62 7.39
N GLU A 259 -11.35 10.47 8.62
CA GLU A 259 -12.79 10.28 8.74
C GLU A 259 -13.51 11.58 8.39
N VAL A 260 -14.44 11.47 7.45
CA VAL A 260 -15.37 12.55 7.14
C VAL A 260 -16.39 12.61 8.27
N GLN A 261 -16.25 13.60 9.16
CA GLN A 261 -17.25 13.93 10.19
C GLN A 261 -18.58 14.40 9.57
#